data_AF-A0A840IF99-F1
#
_entry.id   AF-A0A840IF99-F1
#
_cell.length_a   1.000
_cell.length_b   1.000
_cell.length_c   1.000
_cell.angle_alpha   90.00
_cell.angle_beta   90.00
_cell.angle_gamma   90.00
#
_symmetry.space_group_name_H-M   'P 1'
#
loop_
_entity.id
_entity.type
_entity.pdbx_description
1 polymer ?
#
loop_
_entity_poly.entity_id
_entity_poly.type
_entity_poly.pdbx_seq_one_letter_code
_entity_poly.pdbx_strand_id
1 'polypeptide(L)'
;MDGLPTMTPGPQHLRALERANRVRLARAELKRRIADGEVSAAEVLLSAPWEASSMAIGDVLMSQRRWGSTRCRKFLAMFRISETKSVGSLTERQRLALAAQLDAHAKIERGSVRLEATRELVSA
;
A
#
# COMPACT_ATOMS: atom_id res chain seq x y z
N MET A 1 14.96 26.82 45.69
CA MET A 1 14.30 25.58 45.22
C MET A 1 14.14 25.73 43.72
N ASP A 2 15.22 25.58 42.94
CA ASP A 2 15.14 25.69 41.47
C ASP A 2 16.15 24.77 40.82
N GLY A 3 15.64 23.88 39.98
CA GLY A 3 16.44 22.86 39.27
C GLY A 3 15.55 22.00 38.41
N LEU A 4 14.76 22.62 37.51
CA LEU A 4 14.11 21.87 36.43
C LEU A 4 15.21 21.37 35.48
N PRO A 5 15.32 20.06 35.21
CA PRO A 5 16.25 19.56 34.21
C PRO A 5 15.76 20.02 32.84
N THR A 6 16.41 21.03 32.27
CA THR A 6 16.32 21.36 30.86
C THR A 6 16.96 20.22 30.07
N MET A 7 16.16 19.20 29.74
CA MET A 7 16.53 18.22 28.73
C MET A 7 16.61 18.93 27.38
N THR A 8 17.76 19.51 27.05
CA THR A 8 18.04 19.95 25.68
C THR A 8 17.85 18.72 24.80
N PRO A 9 16.93 18.72 23.80
CA PRO A 9 16.72 17.53 22.99
C PRO A 9 18.01 17.26 22.21
N GLY A 10 18.77 16.25 22.65
CA GLY A 10 20.08 15.96 22.09
C GLY A 10 20.00 15.44 20.63
N PRO A 11 21.17 15.12 20.04
CA PRO A 11 21.29 14.63 18.66
C PRO A 11 20.38 13.45 18.28
N GLN A 12 19.87 12.70 19.27
CA GLN A 12 18.96 11.57 19.06
C GLN A 12 17.59 12.00 18.52
N HIS A 13 17.00 13.10 19.00
CA HIS A 13 15.69 13.56 18.53
C HIS A 13 15.75 14.00 17.06
N LEU A 14 16.82 14.72 16.68
CA LEU A 14 17.07 15.12 15.28
C LEU A 14 17.26 13.89 14.37
N ARG A 15 18.08 12.93 14.76
CA ARG A 15 18.25 11.66 14.01
C ARG A 15 16.94 10.87 13.88
N ALA A 16 16.11 10.86 14.92
CA ALA A 16 14.80 10.22 14.90
C ALA A 16 13.83 10.93 13.93
N LEU A 17 13.83 12.27 13.93
CA LEU A 17 13.06 13.09 12.99
C LEU A 17 13.51 12.85 11.54
N GLU A 18 14.81 12.86 11.27
CA GLU A 18 15.37 12.57 9.95
C GLU A 18 14.94 11.19 9.45
N ARG A 19 15.05 10.16 10.31
CA ARG A 19 14.59 8.81 9.96
C ARG A 19 13.09 8.77 9.68
N ALA A 20 12.29 9.47 10.48
CA ALA A 20 10.85 9.54 10.29
C ALA A 20 10.46 10.28 9.00
N ASN A 21 11.16 11.37 8.68
CA ASN A 21 10.99 12.11 7.43
C ASN A 21 11.33 11.23 6.23
N ARG A 22 12.46 10.53 6.27
CA ARG A 22 12.87 9.58 5.22
C ARG A 22 11.80 8.52 4.96
N VAL A 23 11.26 7.91 6.02
CA VAL A 23 10.16 6.94 5.87
C VAL A 23 8.91 7.60 5.28
N ARG A 24 8.51 8.78 5.77
CA ARG A 24 7.31 9.47 5.28
C ARG A 24 7.41 9.83 3.80
N LEU A 25 8.55 10.35 3.35
CA LEU A 25 8.79 10.69 1.95
C LEU A 25 8.79 9.45 1.06
N ALA A 26 9.51 8.40 1.45
CA ALA A 26 9.60 7.18 0.67
C ALA A 26 8.23 6.46 0.56
N ARG A 27 7.41 6.50 1.62
CA ARG A 27 6.01 6.05 1.56
C ARG A 27 5.15 6.91 0.65
N ALA A 28 5.29 8.24 0.69
CA ALA A 28 4.52 9.13 -0.18
C ALA A 28 4.82 8.85 -1.66
N GLU A 29 6.10 8.65 -1.99
CA GLU A 29 6.53 8.25 -3.32
C GLU A 29 5.98 6.88 -3.73
N LEU A 30 6.08 5.87 -2.87
CA LEU A 30 5.53 4.55 -3.16
C LEU A 30 4.02 4.61 -3.46
N LYS A 31 3.26 5.36 -2.66
CA LYS A 31 1.81 5.55 -2.90
C LYS A 31 1.52 6.22 -4.23
N ARG A 32 2.33 7.23 -4.62
CA ARG A 32 2.22 7.88 -5.93
C ARG A 32 2.49 6.91 -7.06
N ARG A 33 3.57 6.13 -6.99
CA ARG A 33 3.92 5.11 -7.99
C ARG A 33 2.83 4.04 -8.14
N ILE A 34 2.19 3.64 -7.04
CA ILE A 34 1.02 2.75 -7.07
C ILE A 34 -0.18 3.42 -7.75
N ALA A 35 -0.47 4.68 -7.42
CA ALA A 35 -1.57 5.44 -8.00
C ALA A 35 -1.38 5.68 -9.50
N ASP A 36 -0.14 5.89 -9.95
CA ASP A 36 0.23 6.08 -11.35
C ASP A 36 0.29 4.75 -12.12
N GLY A 37 0.31 3.63 -11.41
CA GLY A 37 0.37 2.28 -11.98
C GLY A 37 1.77 1.84 -12.39
N GLU A 38 2.81 2.58 -12.00
CA GLU A 38 4.22 2.22 -12.22
C GLU A 38 4.62 0.95 -11.46
N VAL A 39 4.03 0.77 -10.27
CA VAL A 39 4.21 -0.43 -9.43
C VAL A 39 2.83 -0.91 -8.99
N SER A 40 2.58 -2.21 -9.07
CA SER A 40 1.31 -2.77 -8.63
C SER A 40 1.30 -3.02 -7.11
N ALA A 41 0.14 -2.96 -6.47
CA ALA A 41 0.04 -3.36 -5.05
C ALA A 41 0.43 -4.83 -4.85
N ALA A 42 0.20 -5.71 -5.84
CA ALA A 42 0.64 -7.10 -5.81
C ALA A 42 2.18 -7.19 -5.70
N GLU A 43 2.90 -6.43 -6.51
CA GLU A 43 4.36 -6.37 -6.49
C GLU A 43 4.90 -5.83 -5.16
N VAL A 44 4.27 -4.79 -4.60
CA VAL A 44 4.63 -4.26 -3.27
C VAL A 44 4.43 -5.31 -2.18
N LEU A 45 3.33 -6.07 -2.24
CA LEU A 45 3.08 -7.13 -1.27
C LEU A 45 4.13 -8.23 -1.38
N LEU A 46 4.53 -8.64 -2.59
CA LEU A 46 5.54 -9.69 -2.80
C LEU A 46 6.94 -9.26 -2.37
N SER A 47 7.38 -8.07 -2.79
CA SER A 47 8.72 -7.56 -2.49
C SER A 47 8.87 -7.07 -1.05
N ALA A 48 7.76 -6.68 -0.41
CA ALA A 48 7.70 -6.13 0.95
C ALA A 48 8.82 -5.11 1.24
N PRO A 49 8.91 -4.03 0.43
CA PRO A 49 10.02 -3.08 0.52
C PRO A 49 10.02 -2.38 1.89
N TRP A 50 11.18 -1.90 2.33
CA TRP A 50 11.38 -1.43 3.70
C TRP A 50 10.45 -0.27 4.08
N GLU A 51 10.09 0.58 3.11
CA GLU A 51 9.13 1.68 3.23
C GLU A 51 7.73 1.17 3.60
N ALA A 52 7.34 0.05 3.00
CA ALA A 52 6.01 -0.57 3.10
C ALA A 52 5.93 -1.61 4.22
N SER A 53 7.06 -2.17 4.67
CA SER A 53 7.10 -3.23 5.69
C SER A 53 6.31 -2.87 6.96
N SER A 54 6.35 -1.59 7.35
CA SER A 54 5.61 -1.04 8.50
C SER A 54 4.32 -0.30 8.14
N MET A 55 3.95 -0.22 6.85
CA MET A 55 2.66 0.32 6.42
C MET A 55 1.55 -0.71 6.67
N ALA A 56 0.36 -0.20 6.98
CA ALA A 56 -0.85 -1.01 6.99
C ALA A 56 -1.15 -1.50 5.57
N ILE A 57 -1.53 -2.78 5.43
CA ILE A 57 -1.92 -3.34 4.13
C ILE A 57 -3.08 -2.56 3.51
N GLY A 58 -3.98 -2.02 4.33
CA GLY A 58 -5.05 -1.14 3.89
C GLY A 58 -4.55 0.09 3.13
N ASP A 59 -3.48 0.74 3.61
CA ASP A 59 -2.92 1.94 2.97
C ASP A 59 -2.33 1.63 1.59
N VAL A 60 -1.67 0.47 1.45
CA VAL A 60 -1.13 0.00 0.17
C VAL A 60 -2.26 -0.25 -0.82
N LEU A 61 -3.31 -0.96 -0.39
CA LEU A 61 -4.46 -1.27 -1.24
C LEU A 61 -5.22 -0.02 -1.66
N MET A 62 -5.43 0.93 -0.75
CA MET A 62 -6.12 2.20 -0.97
C MET A 62 -5.35 3.17 -1.87
N SER A 63 -4.05 2.92 -2.10
CA SER A 63 -3.25 3.74 -3.03
C SER A 63 -3.50 3.40 -4.49
N GLN A 64 -4.18 2.28 -4.77
CA GLN A 64 -4.55 1.89 -6.13
C GLN A 64 -5.75 2.68 -6.65
N ARG A 65 -5.80 2.94 -7.96
CA ARG A 65 -6.98 3.52 -8.62
C ARG A 65 -8.20 2.62 -8.45
N ARG A 66 -9.37 3.21 -8.21
CA ARG A 66 -10.67 2.50 -8.04
C ARG A 66 -10.74 1.58 -6.81
N TRP A 67 -9.84 1.75 -5.85
CA TRP A 67 -9.89 1.08 -4.55
C TRP A 67 -10.38 2.03 -3.47
N GLY A 68 -11.60 1.80 -2.99
CA GLY A 68 -12.18 2.47 -1.83
C GLY A 68 -12.14 1.59 -0.57
N SER A 69 -12.46 2.20 0.58
CA SER A 69 -12.43 1.53 1.89
C SER A 69 -13.30 0.26 1.93
N THR A 70 -14.48 0.30 1.32
CA THR A 70 -15.37 -0.86 1.21
C THR A 70 -14.74 -2.00 0.41
N ARG A 71 -14.10 -1.71 -0.73
CA ARG A 71 -13.45 -2.73 -1.57
C ARG A 71 -12.25 -3.35 -0.84
N CYS A 72 -11.44 -2.52 -0.19
CA CYS A 72 -10.31 -2.95 0.63
C CYS A 72 -10.77 -3.90 1.75
N ARG A 73 -11.77 -3.49 2.55
CA ARG A 73 -12.30 -4.29 3.65
C ARG A 73 -12.85 -5.64 3.18
N LYS A 74 -13.66 -5.64 2.11
CA LYS A 74 -14.20 -6.88 1.52
C LYS A 74 -13.09 -7.81 1.04
N PHE A 75 -12.08 -7.27 0.36
CA PHE A 75 -10.96 -8.04 -0.15
C PHE A 75 -10.18 -8.72 0.98
N LEU A 76 -9.79 -7.98 2.01
CA LEU A 76 -9.01 -8.51 3.14
C LEU A 76 -9.80 -9.49 4.01
N ALA A 77 -11.13 -9.31 4.11
CA ALA A 77 -12.01 -10.22 4.83
C ALA A 77 -11.97 -11.65 4.26
N MET A 78 -11.83 -11.81 2.94
CA MET A 78 -11.68 -13.13 2.30
C MET A 78 -10.47 -13.92 2.81
N PHE A 79 -9.42 -13.21 3.22
CA PHE A 79 -8.18 -13.79 3.74
C PHE A 79 -8.10 -13.77 5.27
N ARG A 80 -9.14 -13.28 5.95
CA ARG A 80 -9.19 -13.05 7.41
C ARG A 80 -8.02 -12.17 7.90
N ILE A 81 -7.71 -11.12 7.15
CA ILE A 81 -6.63 -10.16 7.46
C ILE A 81 -7.25 -8.82 7.85
N SER A 82 -6.73 -8.19 8.90
CA SER A 82 -7.11 -6.82 9.28
C SER A 82 -6.46 -5.80 8.34
N GLU A 83 -7.19 -4.72 8.03
CA GLU A 83 -6.67 -3.59 7.24
C GLU A 83 -5.48 -2.88 7.90
N THR A 84 -5.40 -2.94 9.23
CA THR A 84 -4.31 -2.38 10.04
C THR A 84 -3.07 -3.27 10.11
N LYS A 85 -3.14 -4.51 9.61
CA LYS A 85 -2.00 -5.43 9.66
C LYS A 85 -0.86 -4.89 8.79
N SER A 86 0.37 -4.91 9.31
CA SER A 86 1.52 -4.41 8.56
C SER A 86 1.93 -5.39 7.45
N VAL A 87 2.41 -4.87 6.31
CA VAL A 87 2.85 -5.71 5.18
C VAL A 87 3.96 -6.69 5.61
N GLY A 88 4.93 -6.21 6.41
CA GLY A 88 6.05 -7.03 6.88
C GLY A 88 5.64 -8.16 7.83
N SER A 89 4.48 -8.08 8.48
CA SER A 89 3.96 -9.11 9.38
C SER A 89 3.13 -10.20 8.67
N LEU A 90 2.91 -10.05 7.36
CA LEU A 90 2.24 -11.08 6.57
C LEU A 90 3.17 -12.27 6.37
N THR A 91 2.62 -13.48 6.42
CA THR A 91 3.38 -14.67 6.04
C THR A 91 3.56 -14.69 4.52
N GLU A 92 4.59 -15.39 4.05
CA GLU A 92 4.82 -15.53 2.60
C GLU A 92 3.60 -16.09 1.87
N ARG A 93 2.95 -17.12 2.45
CA ARG A 93 1.70 -17.67 1.93
C ARG A 93 0.59 -16.62 1.82
N GLN A 94 0.46 -15.73 2.82
CA GLN A 94 -0.52 -14.64 2.78
C GLN A 94 -0.19 -13.65 1.66
N ARG A 95 1.08 -13.25 1.52
CA ARG A 95 1.52 -12.34 0.45
C ARG A 95 1.23 -12.90 -0.93
N LEU A 96 1.60 -14.16 -1.18
CA LEU A 96 1.38 -14.83 -2.47
C LEU A 96 -0.11 -14.92 -2.80
N ALA A 97 -0.95 -15.31 -1.83
CA ALA A 97 -2.39 -15.45 -2.06
C ALA A 97 -3.07 -14.10 -2.35
N LEU A 98 -2.69 -13.05 -1.61
CA LEU A 98 -3.20 -11.69 -1.85
C LEU A 98 -2.75 -11.16 -3.22
N ALA A 99 -1.47 -11.32 -3.57
CA ALA A 99 -0.93 -10.86 -4.84
C ALA A 99 -1.61 -11.54 -6.03
N ALA A 100 -1.77 -12.87 -5.99
CA ALA A 100 -2.47 -13.62 -7.03
C ALA A 100 -3.91 -13.14 -7.24
N GLN A 101 -4.63 -12.86 -6.14
CA GLN A 101 -6.00 -12.38 -6.23
C GLN A 101 -6.08 -10.93 -6.75
N LEU A 102 -5.13 -10.07 -6.40
CA LEU A 102 -5.03 -8.72 -6.95
C LEU A 102 -4.79 -8.74 -8.46
N ASP A 103 -3.89 -9.60 -8.93
CA ASP A 103 -3.61 -9.77 -10.36
C ASP A 103 -4.83 -10.29 -11.13
N ALA A 104 -5.56 -11.25 -10.54
CA ALA A 104 -6.80 -11.74 -11.11
C ALA A 104 -7.84 -10.61 -11.26
N HIS A 105 -8.03 -9.78 -10.21
CA HIS A 105 -8.89 -8.60 -10.30
C HIS A 105 -8.42 -7.63 -11.39
N ALA A 106 -7.12 -7.32 -11.45
CA ALA A 106 -6.59 -6.40 -12.45
C ALA A 106 -6.78 -6.91 -13.89
N LYS A 107 -6.68 -8.23 -14.11
CA LYS A 107 -6.96 -8.86 -15.42
C LYS A 107 -8.43 -8.72 -15.83
N ILE A 108 -9.35 -8.96 -14.90
CA ILE A 108 -10.80 -8.82 -15.15
C ILE A 108 -11.14 -7.37 -15.55
N GLU A 109 -10.61 -6.40 -14.81
CA GLU A 109 -10.86 -4.98 -15.09
C GLU A 109 -10.30 -4.56 -16.46
N ARG A 110 -9.09 -5.01 -16.82
CA ARG A 110 -8.52 -4.75 -18.16
C ARG A 110 -9.33 -5.44 -19.28
N GLY A 111 -9.85 -6.64 -19.03
CA GLY A 111 -10.72 -7.35 -19.96
C GLY A 111 -12.05 -6.63 -20.20
N SER A 112 -12.66 -6.10 -19.13
CA SER A 112 -13.90 -5.31 -19.21
C SER A 112 -13.73 -4.08 -20.08
N VAL A 113 -12.67 -3.29 -19.83
CA VAL A 113 -12.37 -2.07 -20.61
C VAL A 113 -12.14 -2.39 -22.09
N ARG A 114 -11.48 -3.51 -22.41
CA ARG A 114 -11.26 -3.94 -23.81
C ARG A 114 -12.58 -4.29 -24.50
N LEU A 115 -13.48 -5.00 -23.81
CA LEU A 115 -14.78 -5.38 -24.38
C LEU A 115 -15.69 -4.15 -24.61
N GLU A 116 -15.67 -3.19 -23.70
CA GLU A 116 -16.36 -1.90 -23.86
C GLU A 116 -15.83 -1.12 -25.07
N ALA A 117 -14.51 -0.96 -25.19
CA ALA A 117 -13.88 -0.28 -26.33
C ALA A 117 -14.21 -0.96 -27.68
N THR A 118 -14.26 -2.30 -27.73
CA THR A 118 -14.66 -3.01 -28.95
C THR A 118 -16.14 -2.84 -29.29
N ARG A 119 -17.02 -2.64 -28.30
CA ARG A 119 -18.45 -2.38 -28.54
C ARG A 119 -18.70 -0.98 -29.07
N GLU A 120 -17.95 0.02 -28.60
CA GLU A 120 -18.05 1.39 -29.11
C GLU A 120 -17.58 1.50 -30.57
N LEU A 121 -16.51 0.80 -30.94
CA LEU A 121 -16.00 0.77 -32.32
C LEU A 121 -16.92 0.06 -33.33
N VAL A 122 -17.76 -0.86 -32.88
CA VAL A 122 -18.74 -1.56 -33.74
C VAL A 122 -20.08 -0.79 -33.81
N SER A 123 -20.30 0.16 -32.91
CA SER A 123 -21.53 0.97 -32.84
C SER A 123 -21.39 2.38 -33.44
N ALA A 124 -20.21 2.72 -33.98
CA ALA A 124 -19.89 3.97 -34.65
C ALA A 124 -19.68 3.75 -36.16
#